data_AF-A0A8J6ALX6-F1
#
_entry.id   AF-A0A8J6ALX6-F1
#
_cell.length_a   1.000
_cell.length_b   1.000
_cell.length_c   1.000
_cell.angle_alpha   90.00
_cell.angle_beta   90.00
_cell.angle_gamma   90.00
#
_symmetry.space_group_name_H-M   'P 1'
#
loop_
_entity.id
_entity.type
_entity.pdbx_description
1 polymer ?
#
loop_
_entity_poly.entity_id
_entity_poly.type
_entity_poly.pdbx_seq_one_letter_code
_entity_poly.pdbx_strand_id
1 'polypeptide(L)'
;MSNNATDLTTGFISSSVAILLFGSNFVPLKKYDTGDGMFLQWVLCAAIWLVALVVNLILHCPKFWPFAMVGGCIWATGNIAVVPIIKTIGLGLGILIWGSFNTLTGWASSRFGWFGMDAEEVSKPLLNYIGAALSVVSAFVFLFIKSEIPTNTPSTDTTPLITEHVINTTQDSSPDYSWVDKLSTVQHRIVGCSLAVISGILYGCTFVPVIYIKDHSKRNDSIYAGASQYDLDYVFAHFSGIFLTSTIYFLAYCIAMKNNPKLYPEAVLPGFLSGILWAIATCCCFIANHSLSAVVTFPIITAGPGLIAAMWGVFIFKEIQGLQNYLLMIFAFCIILAGVLCTAFSKL
;
A
#
# COMPACT_ATOMS: atom_id res chain seq x y z
N MET A 1 29.21 -23.39 -4.63
CA MET A 1 28.99 -22.49 -5.80
C MET A 1 27.58 -22.60 -6.38
N SER A 2 26.92 -23.77 -6.38
CA SER A 2 25.52 -23.95 -6.81
C SER A 2 24.51 -23.09 -6.01
N ASN A 3 24.60 -23.07 -4.68
CA ASN A 3 23.59 -22.43 -3.82
C ASN A 3 23.47 -20.91 -4.04
N ASN A 4 24.60 -20.19 -4.16
CA ASN A 4 24.57 -18.74 -4.39
C ASN A 4 23.89 -18.36 -5.72
N ALA A 5 24.05 -19.14 -6.78
CA ALA A 5 23.43 -18.86 -8.07
C ALA A 5 21.91 -19.09 -8.03
N THR A 6 21.48 -20.13 -7.33
CA THR A 6 20.06 -20.44 -7.10
C THR A 6 19.40 -19.40 -6.20
N ASP A 7 20.09 -18.94 -5.15
CA ASP A 7 19.59 -17.90 -4.24
C ASP A 7 19.44 -16.56 -4.97
N LEU A 8 20.45 -16.15 -5.74
CA LEU A 8 20.37 -14.94 -6.57
C LEU A 8 19.20 -15.00 -7.55
N THR A 9 19.05 -16.14 -8.25
CA THR A 9 17.96 -16.34 -9.22
C THR A 9 16.60 -16.25 -8.53
N THR A 10 16.41 -16.95 -7.41
CA THR A 10 15.18 -16.94 -6.61
C THR A 10 14.85 -15.53 -6.13
N GLY A 11 15.85 -14.79 -5.66
CA GLY A 11 15.70 -13.45 -5.16
C GLY A 11 15.30 -12.43 -6.23
N PHE A 12 15.90 -12.48 -7.42
CA PHE A 12 15.52 -11.59 -8.53
C PHE A 12 14.14 -11.92 -9.09
N ILE A 13 13.82 -13.21 -9.26
CA ILE A 13 12.46 -13.64 -9.67
C ILE A 13 11.43 -13.15 -8.66
N SER A 14 11.69 -13.37 -7.36
CA SER A 14 10.78 -12.93 -6.29
C SER A 14 10.62 -11.41 -6.26
N SER A 15 11.69 -10.66 -6.49
CA SER A 15 11.63 -9.20 -6.60
C SER A 15 10.78 -8.73 -7.79
N SER A 16 10.97 -9.35 -8.97
CA SER A 16 10.19 -9.03 -10.16
C SER A 16 8.70 -9.32 -9.97
N VAL A 17 8.37 -10.48 -9.38
CA VAL A 17 6.98 -10.82 -9.04
C VAL A 17 6.40 -9.82 -8.04
N ALA A 18 7.13 -9.50 -6.97
CA ALA A 18 6.68 -8.54 -5.96
C ALA A 18 6.39 -7.15 -6.55
N ILE A 19 7.27 -6.63 -7.43
CA ILE A 19 7.06 -5.34 -8.09
C ILE A 19 5.80 -5.32 -8.94
N LEU A 20 5.63 -6.34 -9.80
CA LEU A 20 4.50 -6.42 -10.69
C LEU A 20 3.19 -6.50 -9.92
N LEU A 21 3.16 -7.32 -8.87
CA LEU A 21 1.99 -7.52 -8.04
C LEU A 21 1.66 -6.29 -7.18
N PHE A 22 2.63 -5.68 -6.50
CA PHE A 22 2.39 -4.46 -5.72
C PHE A 22 1.96 -3.28 -6.59
N GLY A 23 2.56 -3.11 -7.77
CA GLY A 23 2.20 -2.02 -8.69
C GLY A 23 0.85 -2.23 -9.38
N SER A 24 0.31 -3.45 -9.35
CA SER A 24 -0.93 -3.81 -10.05
C SER A 24 -2.06 -4.30 -9.13
N ASN A 25 -1.83 -4.42 -7.82
CA ASN A 25 -2.78 -5.06 -6.90
C ASN A 25 -4.17 -4.40 -6.93
N PHE A 26 -4.25 -3.08 -7.11
CA PHE A 26 -5.51 -2.33 -7.15
C PHE A 26 -6.05 -2.09 -8.56
N VAL A 27 -5.34 -2.51 -9.62
CA VAL A 27 -5.80 -2.42 -11.02
C VAL A 27 -7.16 -3.11 -11.24
N PRO A 28 -7.43 -4.31 -10.69
CA PRO A 28 -8.73 -4.99 -10.85
C PRO A 28 -9.92 -4.16 -10.36
N LEU A 29 -9.71 -3.27 -9.39
CA LEU A 29 -10.77 -2.48 -8.75
C LEU A 29 -11.21 -1.30 -9.60
N LYS A 30 -10.38 -0.83 -10.54
CA LYS A 30 -10.64 0.44 -11.24
C LYS A 30 -11.91 0.42 -12.09
N LYS A 31 -12.37 -0.75 -12.50
CA LYS A 31 -13.55 -0.94 -13.36
C LYS A 31 -14.87 -1.12 -12.60
N TYR A 32 -14.82 -1.27 -11.28
CA TYR A 32 -15.98 -1.60 -10.47
C TYR A 32 -16.27 -0.49 -9.47
N ASP A 33 -17.54 -0.28 -9.13
CA ASP A 33 -17.87 0.65 -8.06
C ASP A 33 -17.51 0.04 -6.71
N THR A 34 -16.56 0.69 -6.04
CA THR A 34 -16.05 0.29 -4.73
C THR A 34 -16.74 1.04 -3.58
N GLY A 35 -17.68 1.93 -3.89
CA GLY A 35 -18.44 2.66 -2.89
C GLY A 35 -17.60 3.56 -1.98
N ASP A 36 -17.86 3.48 -0.67
CA ASP A 36 -17.04 4.11 0.37
C ASP A 36 -15.78 3.32 0.75
N GLY A 37 -15.64 2.09 0.23
CA GLY A 37 -14.48 1.23 0.42
C GLY A 37 -14.46 0.40 1.69
N MET A 38 -15.40 0.57 2.64
CA MET A 38 -15.36 -0.13 3.92
C MET A 38 -15.62 -1.63 3.77
N PHE A 39 -16.60 -1.99 2.95
CA PHE A 39 -16.87 -3.39 2.62
C PHE A 39 -15.71 -4.01 1.81
N LEU A 40 -15.19 -3.26 0.84
CA LEU A 40 -14.07 -3.72 0.01
C LEU A 40 -12.82 -4.00 0.85
N GLN A 41 -12.49 -3.12 1.80
CA GLN A 41 -11.39 -3.27 2.75
C GLN A 41 -11.48 -4.62 3.46
N TRP A 42 -12.68 -4.98 3.95
CA TRP A 42 -12.91 -6.23 4.66
C TRP A 42 -12.74 -7.46 3.78
N VAL A 43 -13.29 -7.45 2.57
CA VAL A 43 -13.11 -8.54 1.59
C VAL A 43 -11.64 -8.72 1.20
N LEU A 44 -10.95 -7.61 0.93
CA LEU A 44 -9.53 -7.60 0.61
C LEU A 44 -8.69 -8.19 1.75
N CYS A 45 -8.96 -7.78 2.99
CA CYS A 45 -8.25 -8.30 4.17
C CYS A 45 -8.54 -9.77 4.45
N ALA A 46 -9.75 -10.25 4.15
CA ALA A 46 -10.07 -11.67 4.24
C ALA A 46 -9.23 -12.50 3.26
N ALA A 47 -9.06 -12.01 2.03
CA ALA A 47 -8.21 -12.65 1.02
C ALA A 47 -6.73 -12.68 1.44
N ILE A 48 -6.22 -11.57 2.01
CA ILE A 48 -4.87 -11.51 2.59
C ILE A 48 -4.69 -12.59 3.65
N TRP A 49 -5.65 -12.73 4.57
CA TRP A 49 -5.59 -13.71 5.64
C TRP A 49 -5.62 -15.16 5.13
N LEU A 50 -6.39 -15.45 4.09
CA LEU A 50 -6.42 -16.78 3.47
C LEU A 50 -5.07 -17.18 2.87
N VAL A 51 -4.37 -16.24 2.21
CA VAL A 51 -3.00 -16.49 1.74
C VAL A 51 -2.07 -16.73 2.93
N ALA A 52 -2.20 -15.96 4.02
CA ALA A 52 -1.43 -16.17 5.25
C ALA A 52 -1.64 -17.57 5.84
N LEU A 53 -2.87 -18.07 5.83
CA LEU A 53 -3.19 -19.41 6.34
C LEU A 53 -2.46 -20.48 5.52
N VAL A 54 -2.47 -20.36 4.18
CA VAL A 54 -1.74 -21.30 3.30
C VAL A 54 -0.24 -21.24 3.57
N VAL A 55 0.34 -20.03 3.66
CA VAL A 55 1.77 -19.85 3.96
C VAL A 55 2.12 -20.43 5.34
N ASN A 56 1.28 -20.23 6.36
CA ASN A 56 1.47 -20.79 7.70
C ASN A 56 1.52 -22.32 7.68
N LEU A 57 0.65 -22.96 6.90
CA LEU A 57 0.64 -24.42 6.75
C LEU A 57 1.88 -24.93 6.01
N ILE A 58 2.31 -24.23 4.96
CA ILE A 58 3.55 -24.55 4.22
C ILE A 58 4.77 -24.47 5.13
N LEU A 59 4.82 -23.49 6.03
CA LEU A 59 5.92 -23.29 6.98
C LEU A 59 5.79 -24.12 8.27
N HIS A 60 4.90 -25.12 8.29
CA HIS A 60 4.68 -25.99 9.45
C HIS A 60 4.29 -25.26 10.74
N CYS A 61 3.45 -24.23 10.61
CA CYS A 61 2.89 -23.45 11.72
C CYS A 61 3.96 -22.84 12.64
N PRO A 62 4.74 -21.86 12.16
CA PRO A 62 5.71 -21.15 12.98
C PRO A 62 5.08 -20.54 14.23
N LYS A 63 5.91 -20.29 15.25
CA LYS A 63 5.45 -19.74 16.53
C LYS A 63 4.73 -18.41 16.32
N PHE A 64 3.47 -18.35 16.76
CA PHE A 64 2.66 -17.14 16.67
C PHE A 64 3.12 -16.10 17.71
N TRP A 65 3.55 -14.93 17.23
CA TRP A 65 3.92 -13.80 18.08
C TRP A 65 2.86 -12.71 18.01
N PRO A 66 1.98 -12.56 19.03
CA PRO A 66 0.86 -11.63 18.97
C PRO A 66 1.26 -10.17 18.75
N PHE A 67 2.44 -9.76 19.20
CA PHE A 67 2.93 -8.39 18.99
C PHE A 67 3.10 -8.05 17.49
N ALA A 68 3.36 -9.03 16.63
CA ALA A 68 3.41 -8.83 15.18
C ALA A 68 2.04 -8.43 14.59
N MET A 69 0.93 -8.77 15.26
CA MET A 69 -0.42 -8.34 14.85
C MET A 69 -0.56 -6.82 14.88
N VAL A 70 0.14 -6.13 15.79
CA VAL A 70 0.12 -4.65 15.87
C VAL A 70 0.54 -4.03 14.55
N GLY A 71 1.53 -4.62 13.88
CA GLY A 71 1.96 -4.19 12.55
C GLY A 71 0.82 -4.28 11.54
N GLY A 72 0.05 -5.38 11.59
CA GLY A 72 -1.11 -5.58 10.74
C GLY A 72 -2.23 -4.60 11.04
N CYS A 73 -2.43 -4.24 12.31
CA CYS A 73 -3.37 -3.19 12.71
C CYS A 73 -3.01 -1.84 12.09
N ILE A 74 -1.73 -1.46 12.14
CA ILE A 74 -1.21 -0.22 11.56
C ILE A 74 -1.47 -0.21 10.05
N TRP A 75 -1.16 -1.32 9.36
CA TRP A 75 -1.39 -1.44 7.93
C TRP A 75 -2.86 -1.31 7.57
N ALA A 76 -3.75 -2.04 8.24
CA ALA A 76 -5.19 -2.02 7.97
C ALA A 76 -5.79 -0.62 8.20
N THR A 77 -5.26 0.13 9.18
CA THR A 77 -5.65 1.53 9.44
C THR A 77 -5.31 2.43 8.26
N GLY A 78 -4.10 2.31 7.68
CA GLY A 78 -3.73 3.03 6.48
C GLY A 78 -4.57 2.61 5.26
N ASN A 79 -4.84 1.31 5.14
CA ASN A 79 -5.50 0.76 3.96
C ASN A 79 -6.97 1.14 3.81
N ILE A 80 -7.66 1.54 4.89
CA ILE A 80 -9.01 2.12 4.81
C ILE A 80 -9.07 3.32 3.87
N ALA A 81 -8.01 4.13 3.82
CA ALA A 81 -8.00 5.34 3.02
C ALA A 81 -7.77 5.09 1.52
N VAL A 82 -7.47 3.86 1.09
CA VAL A 82 -7.11 3.54 -0.31
C VAL A 82 -8.23 3.91 -1.29
N VAL A 83 -9.49 3.54 -0.99
CA VAL A 83 -10.61 3.87 -1.89
C VAL A 83 -10.81 5.38 -1.99
N PRO A 84 -10.89 6.15 -0.89
CA PRO A 84 -10.87 7.61 -0.96
C PRO A 84 -9.70 8.19 -1.74
N ILE A 85 -8.48 7.68 -1.58
CA ILE A 85 -7.30 8.17 -2.31
C ILE A 85 -7.46 7.93 -3.83
N ILE A 86 -7.85 6.72 -4.23
CA ILE A 86 -8.02 6.39 -5.65
C ILE A 86 -9.14 7.24 -6.29
N LYS A 87 -10.23 7.49 -5.56
CA LYS A 87 -11.33 8.36 -6.03
C LYS A 87 -10.97 9.84 -6.09
N THR A 88 -9.95 10.30 -5.33
CA THR A 88 -9.60 11.73 -5.22
C THR A 88 -8.40 12.17 -6.04
N ILE A 89 -7.33 11.38 -6.07
CA ILE A 89 -6.08 11.72 -6.78
C ILE A 89 -5.64 10.66 -7.80
N GLY A 90 -6.42 9.60 -7.99
CA GLY A 90 -6.13 8.55 -8.96
C GLY A 90 -5.24 7.45 -8.40
N LEU A 91 -5.26 6.29 -9.05
CA LEU A 91 -4.51 5.13 -8.59
C LEU A 91 -3.01 5.32 -8.76
N GLY A 92 -2.59 5.79 -9.94
CA GLY A 92 -1.16 5.92 -10.26
C GLY A 92 -0.47 6.92 -9.32
N LEU A 93 -1.02 8.13 -9.22
CA LEU A 93 -0.47 9.18 -8.35
C LEU A 93 -0.58 8.83 -6.87
N GLY A 94 -1.67 8.17 -6.45
CA GLY A 94 -1.80 7.63 -5.10
C GLY A 94 -0.62 6.73 -4.74
N ILE A 95 -0.36 5.69 -5.54
CA ILE A 95 0.73 4.71 -5.29
C ILE A 95 2.08 5.41 -5.15
N LEU A 96 2.35 6.41 -5.99
CA LEU A 96 3.59 7.17 -5.93
C LEU A 96 3.73 7.92 -4.60
N ILE A 97 2.71 8.67 -4.19
CA ILE A 97 2.76 9.48 -2.96
C ILE A 97 2.88 8.58 -1.73
N TRP A 98 1.96 7.62 -1.53
CA TRP A 98 2.03 6.79 -0.32
C TRP A 98 3.27 5.89 -0.33
N GLY A 99 3.74 5.44 -1.51
CA GLY A 99 4.96 4.66 -1.66
C GLY A 99 6.21 5.44 -1.25
N SER A 100 6.29 6.73 -1.61
CA SER A 100 7.37 7.60 -1.16
C SER A 100 7.38 7.74 0.37
N PHE A 101 6.25 8.07 0.98
CA PHE A 101 6.17 8.25 2.44
C PHE A 101 6.37 6.93 3.21
N ASN A 102 5.90 5.80 2.67
CA ASN A 102 6.20 4.45 3.19
C ASN A 102 7.70 4.22 3.27
N THR A 103 8.42 4.49 2.19
CA THR A 103 9.88 4.33 2.12
C THR A 103 10.60 5.24 3.11
N LEU A 104 10.19 6.52 3.16
CA LEU A 104 10.78 7.53 4.04
C LEU A 104 10.60 7.18 5.52
N THR A 105 9.39 6.79 5.91
CA THR A 105 9.09 6.40 7.29
C THR A 105 9.75 5.07 7.64
N GLY A 106 9.77 4.10 6.74
CA GLY A 106 10.49 2.84 6.93
C GLY A 106 11.98 3.09 7.17
N TRP A 107 12.62 3.88 6.30
CA TRP A 107 14.03 4.29 6.47
C TRP A 107 14.26 5.02 7.80
N ALA A 108 13.44 6.01 8.15
CA ALA A 108 13.61 6.80 9.36
C ALA A 108 13.46 5.92 10.62
N SER A 109 12.46 5.04 10.64
CA SER A 109 12.20 4.15 11.77
C SER A 109 13.39 3.22 12.04
N SER A 110 13.95 2.59 10.99
CA SER A 110 15.12 1.72 11.12
C SER A 110 16.39 2.50 11.44
N ARG A 111 16.63 3.63 10.76
CA ARG A 111 17.87 4.41 10.92
C ARG A 111 18.03 4.99 12.32
N PHE A 112 16.94 5.48 12.90
CA PHE A 112 16.95 6.15 14.20
C PHE A 112 16.51 5.24 15.36
N GLY A 113 16.20 3.96 15.10
CA GLY A 113 15.76 3.02 16.13
C GLY A 113 14.44 3.46 16.79
N TRP A 114 13.52 4.04 16.01
CA TRP A 114 12.22 4.46 16.55
C TRP A 114 11.50 3.26 17.18
N PHE A 115 10.69 3.53 18.20
CA PHE A 115 9.90 2.51 18.90
C PHE A 115 10.75 1.43 19.59
N GLY A 116 12.01 1.75 19.93
CA GLY A 116 12.90 0.87 20.68
C GLY A 116 13.57 -0.21 19.83
N MET A 117 13.55 -0.10 18.50
CA MET A 117 14.34 -0.96 17.62
C MET A 117 15.84 -0.63 17.73
N ASP A 118 16.71 -1.56 17.36
CA ASP A 118 18.14 -1.27 17.27
C ASP A 118 18.36 -0.29 16.09
N ALA A 119 19.06 0.82 16.36
CA ALA A 119 19.33 1.81 15.33
C ALA A 119 20.27 1.23 14.27
N GLU A 120 19.86 1.28 13.00
CA GLU A 120 20.69 0.77 11.90
C GLU A 120 21.95 1.64 11.74
N GLU A 121 23.11 1.02 11.97
CA GLU A 121 24.41 1.61 11.67
C GLU A 121 24.76 1.42 10.19
N VAL A 122 25.29 2.47 9.58
CA VAL A 122 25.65 2.48 8.15
C VAL A 122 27.10 2.92 7.99
N SER A 123 27.82 2.25 7.08
CA SER A 123 29.25 2.50 6.82
C SER A 123 29.52 3.93 6.34
N LYS A 124 28.60 4.52 5.56
CA LYS A 124 28.72 5.87 5.01
C LYS A 124 27.49 6.74 5.36
N PRO A 125 27.42 7.32 6.57
CA PRO A 125 26.25 8.07 7.04
C PRO A 125 25.87 9.26 6.15
N LEU A 126 26.84 9.99 5.62
CA LEU A 126 26.57 11.15 4.75
C LEU A 126 25.85 10.73 3.46
N LEU A 127 26.31 9.64 2.82
CA LEU A 127 25.68 9.12 1.60
C LEU A 127 24.25 8.63 1.89
N ASN A 128 24.03 8.03 3.06
CA ASN A 128 22.71 7.60 3.51
C ASN A 128 21.74 8.79 3.65
N TYR A 129 22.18 9.88 4.30
CA TYR A 129 21.36 11.09 4.47
C TYR A 129 21.10 11.83 3.16
N ILE A 130 22.07 11.86 2.23
CA ILE A 130 21.85 12.37 0.88
C ILE A 130 20.77 11.54 0.18
N GLY A 131 20.82 10.21 0.28
CA GLY A 131 19.81 9.32 -0.29
C GLY A 131 18.40 9.57 0.26
N ALA A 132 18.29 9.75 1.58
CA ALA A 132 17.04 10.11 2.23
C ALA A 132 16.54 11.49 1.79
N ALA A 133 17.41 12.50 1.70
CA ALA A 133 17.06 13.84 1.25
C ALA A 133 16.54 13.84 -0.19
N LEU A 134 17.17 13.08 -1.10
CA LEU A 134 16.68 12.89 -2.47
C LEU A 134 15.29 12.24 -2.48
N SER A 135 15.06 11.23 -1.62
CA SER A 135 13.76 10.57 -1.50
C SER A 135 12.66 11.52 -0.97
N VAL A 136 13.02 12.45 -0.08
CA VAL A 136 12.10 13.54 0.35
C VAL A 136 11.75 14.44 -0.84
N VAL A 137 12.77 14.86 -1.60
CA VAL A 137 12.57 15.74 -2.76
C VAL A 137 11.68 15.07 -3.80
N SER A 138 11.89 13.78 -4.13
CA SER A 138 11.03 13.07 -5.08
C SER A 138 9.58 12.97 -4.60
N ALA A 139 9.35 12.70 -3.30
CA ALA A 139 8.02 12.69 -2.70
C ALA A 139 7.30 14.03 -2.89
N PHE A 140 8.00 15.14 -2.66
CA PHE A 140 7.45 16.48 -2.89
C PHE A 140 7.17 16.74 -4.37
N VAL A 141 8.05 16.32 -5.29
CA VAL A 141 7.81 16.46 -6.74
C VAL A 141 6.55 15.69 -7.16
N PHE A 142 6.31 14.48 -6.64
CA PHE A 142 5.10 13.72 -6.94
C PHE A 142 3.83 14.47 -6.53
N LEU A 143 3.81 15.21 -5.41
CA LEU A 143 2.65 16.00 -4.99
C LEU A 143 2.25 17.10 -6.02
N PHE A 144 3.19 17.56 -6.84
CA PHE A 144 2.92 18.57 -7.87
C PHE A 144 2.30 17.99 -9.14
N ILE A 145 2.43 16.68 -9.38
CA ILE A 145 1.80 16.00 -10.53
C ILE A 145 0.29 16.13 -10.40
N LYS A 146 -0.35 16.58 -11.49
CA LYS A 146 -1.81 16.69 -11.56
C LYS A 146 -2.38 15.39 -12.12
N SER A 147 -3.33 14.79 -11.40
CA SER A 147 -4.14 13.71 -11.95
C SER A 147 -5.44 14.27 -12.53
N GLU A 148 -5.78 13.81 -13.73
CA GLU A 148 -7.10 13.99 -14.33
C GLU A 148 -7.97 12.79 -13.93
N ILE A 149 -8.90 13.03 -13.02
CA ILE A 149 -9.94 12.05 -12.69
C ILE A 149 -11.21 12.54 -13.35
N PRO A 150 -11.92 11.69 -14.11
CA PRO A 150 -13.25 12.03 -14.60
C PRO A 150 -14.15 12.29 -13.39
N THR A 151 -14.39 13.56 -13.05
CA THR A 151 -15.48 13.93 -12.17
C THR A 151 -16.76 13.61 -12.93
N ASN A 152 -17.56 12.68 -12.40
CA ASN A 152 -18.95 12.52 -12.80
C ASN A 152 -19.75 13.73 -12.28
N THR A 153 -19.41 14.93 -12.75
CA THR A 153 -20.29 16.09 -12.67
C THR A 153 -21.48 15.78 -13.58
N PRO A 154 -22.73 15.79 -13.08
CA PRO A 154 -23.86 15.91 -13.97
C PRO A 154 -23.64 17.22 -14.74
N SER A 155 -23.71 17.16 -16.07
CA SER A 155 -23.79 18.35 -16.90
C SER A 155 -25.01 19.15 -16.45
N THR A 156 -24.81 20.18 -15.65
CA THR A 156 -25.81 21.21 -15.40
C THR A 156 -25.87 22.08 -16.65
N ASP A 157 -26.49 21.58 -17.71
CA ASP A 157 -26.93 22.43 -18.80
C ASP A 157 -28.29 21.94 -19.32
N THR A 158 -29.27 22.84 -19.18
CA THR A 158 -30.58 22.93 -19.84
C THR A 158 -31.71 21.97 -19.43
N THR A 159 -32.62 22.46 -18.58
CA THR A 159 -34.08 22.22 -18.71
C THR A 159 -34.62 23.26 -19.72
N PRO A 160 -35.72 23.02 -20.50
CA PRO A 160 -36.94 22.36 -20.03
C PRO A 160 -37.74 21.46 -21.01
N LEU A 161 -38.76 20.80 -20.44
CA LEU A 161 -40.03 20.29 -21.03
C LEU A 161 -39.97 19.08 -21.99
N ILE A 162 -40.40 17.90 -21.50
CA ILE A 162 -41.60 17.19 -22.00
C ILE A 162 -42.24 16.44 -20.81
N THR A 163 -43.51 16.72 -20.57
CA THR A 163 -44.43 15.97 -19.71
C THR A 163 -44.85 14.69 -20.42
N GLU A 164 -44.62 13.53 -19.83
CA GLU A 164 -45.50 12.38 -20.07
C GLU A 164 -45.64 11.52 -18.79
N HIS A 165 -46.90 11.35 -18.40
CA HIS A 165 -47.37 10.61 -17.25
C HIS A 165 -47.19 9.11 -17.45
N VAL A 166 -46.39 8.44 -16.62
CA VAL A 166 -46.66 7.03 -16.22
C VAL A 166 -46.34 6.86 -14.71
N ILE A 167 -47.25 6.16 -14.07
CA ILE A 167 -47.56 6.09 -12.63
C ILE A 167 -46.57 5.21 -11.84
N ASN A 168 -46.10 5.77 -10.71
CA ASN A 168 -45.65 5.17 -9.45
C ASN A 168 -45.16 3.71 -9.42
N THR A 169 -43.86 3.54 -9.19
CA THR A 169 -43.37 2.78 -8.04
C THR A 169 -42.25 3.60 -7.40
N THR A 170 -42.55 4.22 -6.26
CA THR A 170 -41.61 4.96 -5.43
C THR A 170 -40.59 4.01 -4.83
N GLN A 171 -39.40 3.98 -5.42
CA GLN A 171 -38.16 3.78 -4.68
C GLN A 171 -37.22 4.86 -5.22
N ASP A 172 -37.13 5.98 -4.49
CA ASP A 172 -36.15 7.03 -4.73
C ASP A 172 -34.75 6.41 -4.53
N SER A 173 -34.23 5.76 -5.57
CA SER A 173 -32.82 5.42 -5.66
C SER A 173 -32.09 6.68 -6.08
N SER A 174 -31.95 7.63 -5.15
CA SER A 174 -30.91 8.65 -5.27
C SER A 174 -29.59 7.93 -5.51
N PRO A 175 -28.79 8.29 -6.53
CA PRO A 175 -27.45 7.72 -6.69
C PRO A 175 -26.72 7.97 -5.37
N ASP A 176 -26.33 6.91 -4.70
CA ASP A 176 -25.97 6.96 -3.28
C ASP A 176 -24.50 7.39 -3.17
N TYR A 177 -24.23 8.66 -3.50
CA TYR A 177 -22.91 9.26 -3.66
C TYR A 177 -22.02 9.00 -2.42
N SER A 178 -20.77 8.57 -2.66
CA SER A 178 -19.75 8.49 -1.62
C SER A 178 -19.52 9.88 -1.04
N TRP A 179 -19.14 9.99 0.23
CA TRP A 179 -18.82 11.28 0.84
C TRP A 179 -17.71 12.03 0.07
N VAL A 180 -16.83 11.25 -0.58
CA VAL A 180 -15.75 11.76 -1.42
C VAL A 180 -16.28 12.52 -2.63
N ASP A 181 -17.42 12.09 -3.18
CA ASP A 181 -18.00 12.67 -4.39
C ASP A 181 -18.64 14.05 -4.13
N LYS A 182 -18.78 14.44 -2.85
CA LYS A 182 -19.32 15.74 -2.43
C LYS A 182 -18.24 16.83 -2.31
N LEU A 183 -16.97 16.49 -2.51
CA LEU A 183 -15.86 17.43 -2.34
C LEU A 183 -15.72 18.36 -3.56
N SER A 184 -15.28 19.59 -3.35
CA SER A 184 -14.84 20.45 -4.46
C SER A 184 -13.53 19.95 -5.07
N THR A 185 -13.18 20.36 -6.30
CA THR A 185 -11.95 19.93 -6.99
C THR A 185 -10.68 20.18 -6.17
N VAL A 186 -10.62 21.29 -5.44
CA VAL A 186 -9.46 21.61 -4.56
C VAL A 186 -9.46 20.71 -3.33
N GLN A 187 -10.62 20.46 -2.73
CA GLN A 187 -10.76 19.56 -1.58
C GLN A 187 -10.43 18.11 -1.95
N HIS A 188 -10.83 17.63 -3.13
CA HIS A 188 -10.45 16.31 -3.65
C HIS A 188 -8.94 16.13 -3.59
N ARG A 189 -8.19 17.08 -4.16
CA ARG A 189 -6.73 16.99 -4.20
C ARG A 189 -6.10 17.03 -2.81
N ILE A 190 -6.53 17.96 -1.96
CA ILE A 190 -5.96 18.11 -0.60
C ILE A 190 -6.24 16.85 0.22
N VAL A 191 -7.50 16.39 0.26
CA VAL A 191 -7.90 15.19 1.00
C VAL A 191 -7.16 13.96 0.49
N GLY A 192 -7.10 13.76 -0.83
CA GLY A 192 -6.41 12.62 -1.43
C GLY A 192 -4.92 12.59 -1.14
N CYS A 193 -4.23 13.72 -1.31
CA CYS A 193 -2.80 13.82 -0.97
C CYS A 193 -2.56 13.61 0.53
N SER A 194 -3.35 14.24 1.41
CA SER A 194 -3.20 14.08 2.86
C SER A 194 -3.43 12.63 3.30
N LEU A 195 -4.47 11.98 2.78
CA LEU A 195 -4.74 10.57 3.06
C LEU A 195 -3.62 9.66 2.54
N ALA A 196 -3.08 9.93 1.35
CA ALA A 196 -1.95 9.17 0.80
C ALA A 196 -0.67 9.33 1.64
N VAL A 197 -0.38 10.54 2.12
CA VAL A 197 0.75 10.80 3.04
C VAL A 197 0.58 10.01 4.34
N ILE A 198 -0.59 10.13 4.99
CA ILE A 198 -0.88 9.44 6.26
C ILE A 198 -0.80 7.91 6.07
N SER A 199 -1.40 7.39 5.01
CA SER A 199 -1.37 5.96 4.69
C SER A 199 0.06 5.49 4.44
N GLY A 200 0.86 6.28 3.71
CA GLY A 200 2.27 6.00 3.49
C GLY A 200 3.06 5.89 4.80
N ILE A 201 2.88 6.85 5.71
CA ILE A 201 3.54 6.82 7.03
C ILE A 201 3.14 5.54 7.81
N LEU A 202 1.86 5.19 7.82
CA LEU A 202 1.38 3.97 8.48
C LEU A 202 1.95 2.69 7.83
N TYR A 203 2.01 2.63 6.50
CA TYR A 203 2.65 1.54 5.78
C TYR A 203 4.14 1.42 6.13
N GLY A 204 4.84 2.54 6.27
CA GLY A 204 6.26 2.55 6.68
C GLY A 204 6.49 1.99 8.08
N CYS A 205 5.50 2.11 8.97
CA CYS A 205 5.56 1.58 10.33
C CYS A 205 5.07 0.12 10.45
N THR A 206 4.52 -0.46 9.38
CA THR A 206 3.82 -1.76 9.41
C THR A 206 4.72 -2.91 9.89
N PHE A 207 6.01 -2.91 9.54
CA PHE A 207 6.94 -3.97 9.94
C PHE A 207 7.77 -3.65 11.19
N VAL A 208 7.60 -2.47 11.80
CA VAL A 208 8.30 -2.07 13.04
C VAL A 208 8.11 -3.11 14.16
N PRO A 209 6.90 -3.64 14.45
CA PRO A 209 6.74 -4.64 15.51
C PRO A 209 7.46 -5.96 15.22
N VAL A 210 7.55 -6.37 13.95
CA VAL A 210 8.29 -7.57 13.55
C VAL A 210 9.79 -7.36 13.71
N ILE A 211 10.31 -6.22 13.27
CA ILE A 211 11.72 -5.86 13.43
C ILE A 211 12.08 -5.79 14.92
N TYR A 212 11.22 -5.18 15.74
CA TYR A 212 11.39 -5.12 17.19
C TYR A 212 11.54 -6.53 17.82
N ILE A 213 10.67 -7.48 17.44
CA ILE A 213 10.77 -8.87 17.91
C ILE A 213 12.11 -9.48 17.49
N LYS A 214 12.50 -9.31 16.22
CA LYS A 214 13.74 -9.88 15.66
C LYS A 214 15.00 -9.31 16.30
N ASP A 215 15.02 -8.03 16.64
CA ASP A 215 16.16 -7.41 17.33
C ASP A 215 16.25 -7.88 18.78
N HIS A 216 15.11 -7.89 19.49
CA HIS A 216 15.07 -8.32 20.87
C HIS A 216 15.27 -9.83 21.02
N SER A 217 15.05 -10.65 19.99
CA SER A 217 15.31 -12.09 20.05
C SER A 217 16.78 -12.45 20.06
N LYS A 218 17.67 -11.52 19.69
CA LYS A 218 19.14 -11.68 19.76
C LYS A 218 19.64 -11.63 21.20
N ARG A 219 18.83 -11.13 22.14
CA ARG A 219 19.19 -10.97 23.55
C ARG A 219 18.56 -12.11 24.37
N ASN A 220 19.38 -12.82 25.15
CA ASN A 220 18.93 -14.03 25.87
C ASN A 220 17.97 -13.74 27.04
N ASP A 221 17.96 -12.51 27.54
CA ASP A 221 17.12 -12.01 28.64
C ASP A 221 15.77 -11.46 28.19
N SER A 222 15.52 -11.39 26.88
CA SER A 222 14.30 -10.87 26.28
C SER A 222 13.17 -11.89 26.26
N ILE A 223 11.92 -11.42 26.38
CA ILE A 223 10.71 -12.24 26.17
C ILE A 223 10.61 -12.82 24.75
N TYR A 224 11.39 -12.28 23.81
CA TYR A 224 11.46 -12.73 22.42
C TYR A 224 12.66 -13.64 22.15
N ALA A 225 13.43 -14.05 23.17
CA ALA A 225 14.57 -14.93 23.01
C ALA A 225 14.21 -16.18 22.18
N GLY A 226 15.00 -16.45 21.14
CA GLY A 226 14.77 -17.58 20.23
C GLY A 226 13.67 -17.36 19.18
N ALA A 227 13.13 -16.15 19.02
CA ALA A 227 12.25 -15.84 17.89
C ALA A 227 13.02 -15.92 16.55
N SER A 228 12.31 -16.34 15.50
CA SER A 228 12.91 -16.56 14.18
C SER A 228 13.43 -15.27 13.56
N GLN A 229 14.50 -15.36 12.78
CA GLN A 229 14.97 -14.23 11.96
C GLN A 229 14.37 -14.23 10.55
N TYR A 230 13.61 -15.26 10.21
CA TYR A 230 12.98 -15.41 8.91
C TYR A 230 11.66 -14.64 8.85
N ASP A 231 11.52 -13.71 7.90
CA ASP A 231 10.39 -12.77 7.86
C ASP A 231 9.04 -13.46 7.60
N LEU A 232 9.04 -14.56 6.82
CA LEU A 232 7.79 -15.29 6.53
C LEU A 232 7.15 -15.91 7.78
N ASP A 233 7.94 -16.21 8.82
CA ASP A 233 7.42 -16.82 10.06
C ASP A 233 6.45 -15.88 10.81
N TYR A 234 6.52 -14.58 10.52
CA TYR A 234 5.66 -13.56 11.13
C TYR A 234 4.44 -13.21 10.26
N VAL A 235 4.37 -13.68 9.01
CA VAL A 235 3.30 -13.32 8.05
C VAL A 235 1.93 -13.69 8.59
N PHE A 236 1.78 -14.88 9.18
CA PHE A 236 0.48 -15.32 9.70
C PHE A 236 -0.01 -14.44 10.87
N ALA A 237 0.88 -14.10 11.80
CA ALA A 237 0.55 -13.19 12.89
C ALA A 237 0.24 -11.78 12.39
N HIS A 238 1.07 -11.26 11.48
CA HIS A 238 0.88 -9.95 10.87
C HIS A 238 -0.46 -9.83 10.14
N PHE A 239 -0.78 -10.79 9.25
CA PHE A 239 -2.01 -10.78 8.46
C PHE A 239 -3.25 -11.09 9.31
N SER A 240 -3.11 -11.82 10.42
CA SER A 240 -4.18 -11.97 11.41
C SER A 240 -4.52 -10.63 12.07
N GLY A 241 -3.52 -9.78 12.33
CA GLY A 241 -3.74 -8.40 12.77
C GLY A 241 -4.50 -7.58 11.73
N ILE A 242 -4.11 -7.68 10.45
CA ILE A 242 -4.80 -7.00 9.34
C ILE A 242 -6.29 -7.36 9.32
N PHE A 243 -6.61 -8.65 9.32
CA PHE A 243 -7.99 -9.13 9.21
C PHE A 243 -8.81 -8.81 10.46
N LEU A 244 -8.24 -8.96 11.66
CA LEU A 244 -8.91 -8.61 12.91
C LEU A 244 -9.28 -7.12 12.93
N THR A 245 -8.31 -6.24 12.65
CA THR A 245 -8.56 -4.79 12.63
C THR A 245 -9.56 -4.41 11.56
N SER A 246 -9.46 -4.98 10.36
CA SER A 246 -10.45 -4.74 9.30
C SER A 246 -11.85 -5.21 9.69
N THR A 247 -11.97 -6.31 10.42
CA THR A 247 -13.25 -6.81 10.92
C THR A 247 -13.83 -5.87 11.97
N ILE A 248 -13.01 -5.36 12.91
CA ILE A 248 -13.43 -4.35 13.88
C ILE A 248 -13.96 -3.10 13.19
N TYR A 249 -13.26 -2.60 12.17
CA TYR A 249 -13.71 -1.45 11.40
C TYR A 249 -15.01 -1.70 10.65
N PHE A 250 -15.16 -2.87 10.04
CA PHE A 250 -16.40 -3.22 9.35
C PHE A 250 -17.59 -3.37 10.32
N LEU A 251 -17.38 -3.96 11.50
CA LEU A 251 -18.40 -4.04 12.54
C LEU A 251 -18.79 -2.64 13.07
N ALA A 252 -17.81 -1.77 13.32
CA ALA A 252 -18.07 -0.38 13.71
C ALA A 252 -18.87 0.38 12.64
N TYR A 253 -18.54 0.14 11.36
CA TYR A 253 -19.29 0.68 10.23
C TYR A 253 -20.72 0.15 10.19
N CYS A 254 -20.95 -1.16 10.38
CA CYS A 254 -22.29 -1.74 10.46
C CYS A 254 -23.10 -1.13 11.60
N ILE A 255 -22.50 -0.92 12.78
CA ILE A 255 -23.16 -0.25 13.92
C ILE A 255 -23.53 1.19 13.57
N ALA A 256 -22.60 1.96 13.00
CA ALA A 256 -22.83 3.34 12.58
C ALA A 256 -23.93 3.45 11.52
N MET A 257 -24.00 2.47 10.60
CA MET A 257 -25.02 2.35 9.57
C MET A 257 -26.31 1.67 10.06
N LYS A 258 -26.47 1.44 11.38
CA LYS A 258 -27.64 0.79 11.98
C LYS A 258 -28.01 -0.54 11.31
N ASN A 259 -26.98 -1.35 11.03
CA ASN A 259 -27.05 -2.63 10.32
C ASN A 259 -27.60 -2.57 8.89
N ASN A 260 -27.50 -1.41 8.22
CA ASN A 260 -27.72 -1.24 6.79
C ASN A 260 -26.42 -0.81 6.09
N PRO A 261 -25.35 -1.63 6.11
CA PRO A 261 -24.09 -1.29 5.47
C PRO A 261 -24.25 -1.23 3.94
N LYS A 262 -23.52 -0.32 3.29
CA LYS A 262 -23.46 -0.27 1.82
C LYS A 262 -22.55 -1.40 1.33
N LEU A 263 -23.15 -2.39 0.65
CA LEU A 263 -22.45 -3.52 0.09
C LEU A 263 -22.35 -3.38 -1.42
N TYR A 264 -21.19 -3.76 -1.97
CA TYR A 264 -20.91 -3.70 -3.41
C TYR A 264 -20.49 -5.10 -3.88
N PRO A 265 -21.45 -5.99 -4.20
CA PRO A 265 -21.17 -7.39 -4.54
C PRO A 265 -20.23 -7.55 -5.74
N GLU A 266 -20.33 -6.67 -6.73
CA GLU A 266 -19.46 -6.69 -7.91
C GLU A 266 -17.99 -6.43 -7.58
N ALA A 267 -17.71 -5.71 -6.48
CA ALA A 267 -16.37 -5.43 -6.01
C ALA A 267 -15.75 -6.60 -5.20
N VAL A 268 -16.52 -7.65 -4.89
CA VAL A 268 -16.04 -8.78 -4.07
C VAL A 268 -14.91 -9.54 -4.75
N LEU A 269 -15.13 -10.02 -5.98
CA LEU A 269 -14.11 -10.80 -6.70
C LEU A 269 -12.86 -9.96 -7.05
N PRO A 270 -12.99 -8.72 -7.56
CA PRO A 270 -11.85 -7.82 -7.75
C PRO A 270 -11.10 -7.50 -6.46
N GLY A 271 -11.81 -7.28 -5.34
CA GLY A 271 -11.23 -7.04 -4.02
C GLY A 271 -10.48 -8.23 -3.47
N PHE A 272 -11.06 -9.42 -3.64
CA PHE A 272 -10.44 -10.68 -3.22
C PHE A 272 -9.16 -10.93 -4.02
N LEU A 273 -9.19 -10.74 -5.35
CA LEU A 273 -8.01 -10.82 -6.20
C LEU A 273 -6.95 -9.79 -5.76
N SER A 274 -7.34 -8.55 -5.51
CA SER A 274 -6.44 -7.49 -5.03
C SER A 274 -5.69 -7.89 -3.76
N GLY A 275 -6.40 -8.48 -2.78
CA GLY A 275 -5.81 -8.97 -1.54
C GLY A 275 -4.84 -10.14 -1.76
N ILE A 276 -5.17 -11.09 -2.64
CA ILE A 276 -4.26 -12.19 -3.02
C ILE A 276 -2.98 -11.63 -3.64
N LEU A 277 -3.10 -10.72 -4.61
CA LEU A 277 -1.94 -10.13 -5.31
C LEU A 277 -1.03 -9.43 -4.31
N TRP A 278 -1.59 -8.63 -3.39
CA TRP A 278 -0.81 -7.94 -2.36
C TRP A 278 -0.15 -8.92 -1.37
N ALA A 279 -0.86 -9.96 -0.92
CA ALA A 279 -0.32 -10.93 0.03
C ALA A 279 0.83 -11.75 -0.55
N ILE A 280 0.70 -12.20 -1.81
CA ILE A 280 1.77 -12.88 -2.54
C ILE A 280 2.95 -11.94 -2.75
N ALA A 281 2.71 -10.68 -3.13
CA ALA A 281 3.77 -9.68 -3.30
C ALA A 281 4.59 -9.49 -2.02
N THR A 282 3.93 -9.41 -0.86
CA THR A 282 4.58 -9.31 0.45
C THR A 282 5.43 -10.53 0.75
N CYS A 283 4.93 -11.74 0.48
CA CYS A 283 5.71 -12.97 0.67
C CYS A 283 6.94 -13.01 -0.27
N CYS A 284 6.76 -12.65 -1.55
CA CYS A 284 7.86 -12.56 -2.52
C CYS A 284 8.89 -11.50 -2.13
N CYS A 285 8.46 -10.36 -1.58
CA CYS A 285 9.35 -9.34 -1.05
C CYS A 285 10.22 -9.87 0.10
N PHE A 286 9.64 -10.66 1.01
CA PHE A 286 10.37 -11.29 2.10
C PHE A 286 11.37 -12.36 1.62
N ILE A 287 10.97 -13.19 0.64
CA ILE A 287 11.88 -14.15 0.01
C ILE A 287 13.03 -13.41 -0.68
N ALA A 288 12.75 -12.35 -1.41
CA ALA A 288 13.78 -11.53 -2.07
C ALA A 288 14.76 -10.92 -1.06
N ASN A 289 14.26 -10.35 0.04
CA ASN A 289 15.09 -9.79 1.11
C ASN A 289 16.03 -10.85 1.71
N HIS A 290 15.54 -12.07 1.91
CA HIS A 290 16.34 -13.17 2.42
C HIS A 290 17.43 -13.61 1.41
N SER A 291 17.10 -13.70 0.12
CA SER A 291 18.00 -14.23 -0.90
C SER A 291 19.01 -13.23 -1.49
N LEU A 292 18.63 -11.95 -1.66
CA LEU A 292 19.50 -10.91 -2.25
C LEU A 292 20.10 -9.95 -1.21
N SER A 293 19.70 -10.08 0.06
CA SER A 293 19.83 -9.05 1.11
C SER A 293 18.95 -7.81 0.89
N ALA A 294 18.69 -7.08 1.97
CA ALA A 294 17.98 -5.82 1.94
C ALA A 294 18.71 -4.74 1.13
N VAL A 295 20.05 -4.80 1.00
CA VAL A 295 20.84 -3.80 0.24
C VAL A 295 20.47 -3.80 -1.24
N VAL A 296 20.23 -4.99 -1.81
CA VAL A 296 19.86 -5.14 -3.23
C VAL A 296 18.34 -5.03 -3.40
N THR A 297 17.57 -5.64 -2.50
CA THR A 297 16.11 -5.72 -2.64
C THR A 297 15.43 -4.36 -2.41
N PHE A 298 15.95 -3.53 -1.50
CA PHE A 298 15.32 -2.26 -1.13
C PHE A 298 15.17 -1.27 -2.31
N PRO A 299 16.20 -0.99 -3.14
CA PRO A 299 16.03 -0.23 -4.38
C PRO A 299 14.97 -0.77 -5.32
N ILE A 300 14.92 -2.08 -5.49
CA ILE A 300 14.05 -2.75 -6.43
C ILE A 300 12.58 -2.63 -5.96
N ILE A 301 12.31 -2.97 -4.71
CA ILE A 301 10.95 -2.93 -4.13
C ILE A 301 10.46 -1.50 -3.88
N THR A 302 11.36 -0.54 -3.66
CA THR A 302 10.98 0.86 -3.45
C THR A 302 10.55 1.55 -4.74
N ALA A 303 11.35 1.45 -5.79
CA ALA A 303 11.11 2.17 -7.04
C ALA A 303 10.18 1.40 -8.00
N GLY A 304 10.30 0.07 -8.01
CA GLY A 304 9.63 -0.79 -8.98
C GLY A 304 8.10 -0.70 -8.97
N PRO A 305 7.41 -0.90 -7.82
CA PRO A 305 5.95 -0.86 -7.78
C PRO A 305 5.40 0.49 -8.21
N GLY A 306 6.05 1.59 -7.80
CA GLY A 306 5.70 2.93 -8.22
C GLY A 306 5.80 3.11 -9.74
N LEU A 307 6.85 2.56 -10.37
CA LEU A 307 7.01 2.60 -11.82
C LEU A 307 5.88 1.84 -12.55
N ILE A 308 5.54 0.63 -12.10
CA ILE A 308 4.45 -0.15 -12.67
C ILE A 308 3.11 0.58 -12.50
N ALA A 309 2.84 1.14 -11.32
CA ALA A 309 1.64 1.92 -11.06
C ALA A 309 1.54 3.19 -11.94
N ALA A 310 2.67 3.88 -12.14
CA ALA A 310 2.77 5.01 -13.03
C ALA A 310 2.47 4.62 -14.49
N MET A 311 2.98 3.46 -14.94
CA MET A 311 2.67 2.93 -16.27
C MET A 311 1.17 2.65 -16.43
N TRP A 312 0.51 2.05 -15.43
CA TRP A 312 -0.94 1.88 -15.44
C TRP A 312 -1.67 3.24 -15.51
N GLY A 313 -1.23 4.21 -14.69
CA GLY A 313 -1.79 5.56 -14.66
C GLY A 313 -1.64 6.34 -15.97
N VAL A 314 -0.51 6.20 -16.67
CA VAL A 314 -0.23 6.90 -17.92
C VAL A 314 -0.87 6.22 -19.13
N PHE A 315 -0.66 4.92 -19.31
CA PHE A 315 -1.00 4.24 -20.56
C PHE A 315 -2.43 3.69 -20.58
N ILE A 316 -2.94 3.22 -19.45
CA ILE A 316 -4.22 2.49 -19.40
C ILE A 316 -5.32 3.37 -18.83
N PHE A 317 -5.12 3.92 -17.64
CA PHE A 317 -6.14 4.76 -16.98
C PHE A 317 -6.13 6.20 -17.46
N LYS A 318 -5.03 6.63 -18.08
CA LYS A 318 -4.82 8.00 -18.57
C LYS A 318 -5.11 9.05 -17.49
N GLU A 319 -4.77 8.73 -16.24
CA GLU A 319 -4.93 9.60 -15.08
C GLU A 319 -3.82 10.65 -14.99
N ILE A 320 -2.66 10.37 -15.55
CA ILE A 320 -1.50 11.26 -15.59
C ILE A 320 -1.28 11.62 -17.05
N GLN A 321 -1.65 12.83 -17.46
CA GLN A 321 -1.57 13.30 -18.86
C GLN A 321 -0.84 14.63 -18.97
N GLY A 322 -0.29 14.90 -20.17
CA GLY A 322 0.38 16.15 -20.49
C GLY A 322 1.90 16.12 -20.30
N LEU A 323 2.61 16.84 -21.17
CA LEU A 323 4.07 16.84 -21.23
C LEU A 323 4.71 17.27 -19.90
N GLN A 324 4.15 18.27 -19.22
CA GLN A 324 4.65 18.73 -17.92
C GLN A 324 4.59 17.62 -16.87
N ASN A 325 3.47 16.90 -16.77
CA ASN A 325 3.32 15.80 -15.83
C ASN A 325 4.28 14.65 -16.15
N TYR A 326 4.49 14.33 -17.43
CA TYR A 326 5.46 13.30 -17.84
C TYR A 326 6.89 13.69 -17.47
N LEU A 327 7.29 14.94 -17.70
CA LEU A 327 8.61 15.45 -17.33
C LEU A 327 8.81 15.45 -15.81
N LEU A 328 7.81 15.89 -15.03
CA LEU A 328 7.87 15.82 -13.56
C LEU A 328 7.99 14.39 -13.07
N MET A 329 7.25 13.46 -13.67
CA MET A 329 7.28 12.05 -13.29
C MET A 329 8.64 11.43 -13.57
N ILE A 330 9.19 11.61 -14.78
CA ILE A 330 10.53 11.12 -15.14
C ILE A 330 11.58 11.71 -14.19
N PHE A 331 11.50 13.02 -13.92
CA PHE A 331 12.41 13.70 -13.01
C PHE A 331 12.33 13.13 -11.58
N ALA A 332 11.12 12.93 -11.05
CA ALA A 332 10.90 12.32 -9.74
C ALA A 332 11.43 10.88 -9.67
N PHE A 333 11.26 10.08 -10.73
CA PHE A 333 11.82 8.72 -10.81
C PHE A 333 13.35 8.70 -10.85
N CYS A 334 13.98 9.63 -11.57
CA CYS A 334 15.43 9.76 -11.55
C CYS A 334 15.94 10.10 -10.14
N ILE A 335 15.25 11.02 -9.44
CA ILE A 335 15.61 11.42 -8.08
C ILE A 335 15.42 10.27 -7.10
N ILE A 336 14.27 9.58 -7.11
CA ILE A 336 14.03 8.47 -6.17
C ILE A 336 15.00 7.32 -6.42
N LEU A 337 15.30 6.99 -7.68
CA LEU A 337 16.27 5.95 -8.00
C LEU A 337 17.67 6.32 -7.49
N ALA A 338 18.12 7.55 -7.73
CA ALA A 338 19.38 8.05 -7.18
C ALA A 338 19.38 8.00 -5.65
N GLY A 339 18.29 8.45 -5.02
CA GLY A 339 18.14 8.45 -3.56
C GLY A 339 18.26 7.06 -2.96
N VAL A 340 17.53 6.10 -3.51
CA VAL A 340 17.52 4.73 -2.99
C VAL A 340 18.84 4.01 -3.27
N LEU A 341 19.48 4.25 -4.42
CA LEU A 341 20.83 3.74 -4.69
C LEU A 341 21.88 4.32 -3.74
N CYS A 342 21.81 5.61 -3.41
CA CYS A 342 22.68 6.21 -2.39
C CYS A 342 22.47 5.55 -1.02
N THR A 343 21.21 5.36 -0.60
CA THR A 343 20.90 4.67 0.66
C THR A 343 21.38 3.23 0.66
N ALA A 344 21.22 2.48 -0.44
CA ALA A 344 21.73 1.12 -0.56
C ALA A 344 23.26 1.06 -0.50
N PHE A 345 23.96 1.86 -1.32
CA PHE A 345 25.42 1.89 -1.36
C PHE A 345 26.06 2.48 -0.11
N SER A 346 25.31 3.16 0.74
CA SER A 346 25.81 3.62 2.04
C SER A 346 26.09 2.49 3.05
N LYS A 347 25.52 1.30 2.80
CA LYS A 347 25.72 0.09 3.60
C LYS A 347 26.95 -0.73 3.16
N LEU A 348 27.46 -0.45 1.96
CA LEU A 348 28.73 -0.96 1.44
C LEU A 348 29.87 -0.06 1.90
#